data_AF-A0A1F4U6P3-F1
#
_entry.id   AF-A0A1F4U6P3-F1
#
_cell.length_a   1.000
_cell.length_b   1.000
_cell.length_c   1.000
_cell.angle_alpha   90.00
_cell.angle_beta   90.00
_cell.angle_gamma   90.00
#
_symmetry.space_group_name_H-M   'P 1'
#
loop_
_entity.id
_entity.type
_entity.pdbx_description
1 polymer ?
#
loop_
_entity_poly.entity_id
_entity_poly.type
_entity_poly.pdbx_seq_one_letter_code
_entity_poly.pdbx_strand_id
1 'polypeptide(L)'
;MQDKEALDLADGLKLGLITPEQIPELITTTLGKTPDKMIDALVKDLIRESNGKKHITMSAKVRDAMDALFDFNYKHIYFSEKNRAFVPTIRNCLEGLYEHYTKEENLSPQKAIDAIILLTDRQALEILKK
;
A
#
# COMPACT_ATOMS: atom_id res chain seq x y z
N MET A 1 0.06 -2.69 9.03
CA MET A 1 0.82 -1.76 8.14
C MET A 1 2.05 -2.44 7.57
N GLN A 2 2.83 -3.19 8.36
CA GLN A 2 4.07 -3.85 7.88
C GLN A 2 3.86 -5.02 6.91
N ASP A 3 2.74 -5.75 6.97
CA ASP A 3 2.49 -6.91 6.09
C ASP A 3 2.27 -6.53 4.61
N LYS A 4 1.93 -5.26 4.34
CA LYS A 4 1.62 -4.81 2.98
C LYS A 4 2.88 -4.61 2.14
N GLU A 5 3.99 -4.22 2.74
CA GLU A 5 5.21 -3.85 1.99
C GLU A 5 5.78 -5.01 1.17
N ALA A 6 5.77 -6.22 1.76
CA ALA A 6 6.23 -7.41 1.06
C ALA A 6 5.31 -7.77 -0.12
N LEU A 7 4.00 -7.56 0.04
CA LEU A 7 3.02 -7.76 -1.03
C LEU A 7 3.17 -6.71 -2.13
N ASP A 8 3.30 -5.44 -1.76
CA ASP A 8 3.47 -4.32 -2.69
C ASP A 8 4.73 -4.51 -3.55
N LEU A 9 5.83 -5.01 -2.96
CA LEU A 9 7.03 -5.37 -3.70
C LEU A 9 6.76 -6.46 -4.76
N ALA A 10 6.02 -7.51 -4.41
CA ALA A 10 5.66 -8.57 -5.35
C ALA A 10 4.73 -8.08 -6.46
N ASP A 11 3.77 -7.20 -6.14
CA ASP A 11 2.91 -6.58 -7.13
C ASP A 11 3.71 -5.64 -8.04
N GLY A 12 4.67 -4.89 -7.50
CA GLY A 12 5.60 -4.07 -8.26
C GLY A 12 6.39 -4.88 -9.29
N LEU A 13 6.91 -6.04 -8.90
CA LEU A 13 7.59 -6.98 -9.81
C LEU A 13 6.63 -7.52 -10.87
N LYS A 14 5.44 -7.97 -10.46
CA LYS A 14 4.42 -8.54 -11.36
C LYS A 14 3.92 -7.53 -12.40
N LEU A 15 3.81 -6.27 -12.01
CA LEU A 15 3.36 -5.16 -12.87
C LEU A 15 4.50 -4.54 -13.69
N GLY A 16 5.74 -5.02 -13.52
CA GLY A 16 6.93 -4.50 -14.20
C GLY A 16 7.30 -3.07 -13.77
N LEU A 17 6.89 -2.63 -12.59
CA LEU A 17 7.27 -1.33 -12.02
C LEU A 17 8.72 -1.34 -11.51
N ILE A 18 9.19 -2.52 -11.13
CA ILE A 18 10.55 -2.78 -10.64
C ILE A 18 11.07 -4.10 -11.20
N THR A 19 12.38 -4.30 -11.21
CA THR A 19 13.03 -5.58 -11.51
C THR A 19 13.74 -6.15 -10.28
N PRO A 20 13.98 -7.47 -10.21
CA PRO A 20 14.66 -8.09 -9.07
C PRO A 20 16.04 -7.48 -8.77
N GLU A 21 16.75 -7.04 -9.79
CA GLU A 21 18.10 -6.46 -9.70
C GLU A 21 18.10 -5.06 -9.07
N GLN A 22 16.97 -4.38 -9.09
CA GLN A 22 16.82 -3.07 -8.43
C GLN A 22 16.64 -3.20 -6.92
N ILE A 23 16.24 -4.37 -6.41
CA ILE A 23 15.93 -4.58 -5.00
C ILE A 23 17.25 -4.61 -4.21
N PRO A 24 17.42 -3.73 -3.19
CA PRO A 24 18.59 -3.74 -2.34
C PRO A 24 18.91 -5.12 -1.76
N GLU A 25 20.19 -5.50 -1.80
CA GLU A 25 20.66 -6.78 -1.26
C GLU A 25 20.35 -6.92 0.23
N LEU A 26 20.39 -5.83 0.99
CA LEU A 26 20.03 -5.80 2.41
C LEU A 26 18.62 -6.38 2.67
N ILE A 27 17.65 -6.06 1.80
CA ILE A 27 16.28 -6.57 1.91
C ILE A 27 16.28 -8.07 1.63
N THR A 28 16.83 -8.48 0.50
CA THR A 28 16.74 -9.88 0.04
C THR A 28 17.55 -10.85 0.90
N THR A 29 18.66 -10.40 1.47
CA THR A 29 19.51 -11.21 2.36
C THR A 29 19.00 -11.28 3.80
N THR A 30 18.23 -10.27 4.23
CA THR A 30 17.72 -10.21 5.62
C THR A 30 16.30 -10.75 5.73
N LEU A 31 15.42 -10.34 4.82
CA LEU A 31 13.99 -10.70 4.84
C LEU A 31 13.71 -11.86 3.88
N GLY A 32 14.45 -11.99 2.78
CA GLY A 32 14.26 -13.05 1.79
C GLY A 32 13.79 -12.49 0.44
N LYS A 33 13.62 -13.38 -0.56
CA LYS A 33 13.33 -12.99 -1.96
C LYS A 33 11.86 -12.99 -2.32
N THR A 34 11.01 -13.56 -1.47
CA THR A 34 9.58 -13.72 -1.74
C THR A 34 8.78 -13.19 -0.55
N PRO A 35 7.53 -12.72 -0.76
CA PRO A 35 6.75 -12.10 0.32
C PRO A 35 6.53 -13.02 1.52
N ASP A 36 6.30 -14.31 1.28
CA ASP A 36 6.16 -15.33 2.32
C ASP A 36 7.45 -15.47 3.15
N LYS A 37 8.62 -15.40 2.51
CA LYS A 37 9.91 -15.43 3.23
C LYS A 37 10.15 -14.16 4.02
N MET A 38 9.80 -13.00 3.45
CA MET A 38 9.92 -11.71 4.14
C MET A 38 9.09 -11.67 5.42
N ILE A 39 7.83 -12.11 5.34
CA ILE A 39 6.93 -12.21 6.50
C ILE A 39 7.47 -13.22 7.51
N ASP A 40 7.90 -14.40 7.07
CA ASP A 40 8.47 -15.44 7.95
C ASP A 40 9.72 -14.93 8.71
N ALA A 41 10.64 -14.25 8.01
CA ALA A 41 11.83 -13.66 8.61
C ALA A 41 11.49 -12.58 9.64
N LEU A 42 10.58 -11.65 9.31
CA LEU A 42 10.13 -10.59 10.21
C LEU A 42 9.46 -11.17 11.46
N VAL A 43 8.53 -12.11 11.30
CA VAL A 43 7.80 -12.74 12.42
C VAL A 43 8.76 -13.50 13.33
N LYS A 44 9.67 -14.31 12.78
CA LYS A 44 10.66 -15.05 13.57
C LYS A 44 11.58 -14.11 14.35
N ASP A 45 12.00 -13.01 13.74
CA ASP A 45 12.83 -12.00 14.39
C ASP A 45 12.07 -11.31 15.53
N LEU A 46 10.84 -10.86 15.29
CA LEU A 46 9.99 -10.25 16.31
C LEU A 46 9.76 -11.17 17.51
N ILE A 47 9.43 -12.45 17.27
CA ILE A 47 9.24 -13.44 18.35
C ILE A 47 10.52 -13.58 19.16
N ARG A 48 11.67 -13.77 18.49
CA ARG A 48 12.96 -13.97 19.15
C ARG A 48 13.37 -12.76 19.98
N GLU A 49 13.26 -11.57 19.40
CA GLU A 49 13.74 -10.33 20.00
C GLU A 49 12.79 -9.79 21.07
N SER A 50 11.51 -10.13 21.02
CA SER A 50 10.51 -9.75 22.03
C SER A 50 10.42 -10.74 23.20
N ASN A 51 11.00 -11.93 23.08
CA ASN A 51 10.89 -12.97 24.11
C ASN A 51 11.41 -12.48 25.47
N GLY A 52 10.60 -12.62 26.52
CA GLY A 52 10.92 -12.17 27.88
C GLY A 52 10.87 -10.65 28.09
N LYS A 53 10.49 -9.85 27.08
CA LYS A 53 10.33 -8.40 27.18
C LYS A 53 8.85 -8.04 27.31
N LYS A 54 8.56 -6.91 27.96
CA LYS A 54 7.19 -6.36 28.08
C LYS A 54 6.74 -5.54 26.85
N HIS A 55 7.51 -5.58 25.77
CA HIS A 55 7.25 -4.83 24.55
C HIS A 55 7.69 -5.63 23.32
N ILE A 56 7.06 -5.34 22.18
CA ILE A 56 7.45 -5.92 20.89
C ILE A 56 8.67 -5.15 20.36
N THR A 57 9.70 -5.89 19.96
CA THR A 57 10.88 -5.33 19.31
C THR A 57 11.42 -6.31 18.27
N MET A 58 12.16 -5.76 17.32
CA MET A 58 12.92 -6.48 16.29
C MET A 58 14.41 -6.15 16.44
N SER A 59 15.25 -6.92 15.78
CA SER A 59 16.69 -6.69 15.73
C SER A 59 16.99 -5.45 14.89
N ALA A 60 18.14 -4.82 15.14
CA ALA A 60 18.59 -3.68 14.32
C ALA A 60 18.68 -4.06 12.84
N LYS A 61 19.22 -5.25 12.55
CA LYS A 61 19.34 -5.77 11.18
C LYS A 61 17.99 -5.86 10.46
N VAL A 62 16.96 -6.42 11.11
CA VAL A 62 15.62 -6.54 10.51
C VAL A 62 14.96 -5.17 10.39
N ARG A 63 15.17 -4.27 11.36
CA ARG A 63 14.70 -2.88 11.28
C ARG A 63 15.28 -2.18 10.05
N ASP A 64 16.59 -2.22 9.87
CA ASP A 64 17.26 -1.56 8.75
C ASP A 64 16.77 -2.11 7.39
N ALA A 65 16.54 -3.43 7.32
CA ALA A 65 15.99 -4.06 6.12
C ALA A 65 14.53 -3.68 5.86
N MET A 66 13.71 -3.52 6.90
CA MET A 66 12.33 -3.04 6.79
C MET A 66 12.28 -1.58 6.35
N ASP A 67 13.14 -0.72 6.92
CA ASP A 67 13.23 0.69 6.53
C ASP A 67 13.66 0.81 5.05
N ALA A 68 14.66 0.02 4.64
CA ALA A 68 15.07 -0.05 3.24
C ALA A 68 13.95 -0.55 2.30
N LEU A 69 13.13 -1.50 2.74
CA LEU A 69 11.96 -1.98 1.98
C LEU A 69 10.90 -0.89 1.81
N PHE A 70 10.59 -0.18 2.89
CA PHE A 70 9.67 0.98 2.87
C PHE A 70 10.16 2.05 1.90
N ASP A 71 11.42 2.48 2.02
CA ASP A 71 12.00 3.51 1.17
C ASP A 71 12.01 3.10 -0.31
N PHE A 72 12.33 1.83 -0.58
CA PHE A 72 12.33 1.28 -1.92
C PHE A 72 10.93 1.27 -2.53
N ASN A 73 9.93 0.73 -1.83
CA ASN A 73 8.53 0.72 -2.28
C ASN A 73 8.00 2.13 -2.51
N TYR A 74 8.32 3.06 -1.61
CA TYR A 74 7.92 4.45 -1.75
C TYR A 74 8.46 5.08 -3.03
N LYS A 75 9.76 4.98 -3.24
CA LYS A 75 10.43 5.58 -4.39
C LYS A 75 10.00 4.96 -5.72
N HIS A 76 9.87 3.64 -5.76
CA HIS A 76 9.75 2.91 -7.03
C HIS A 76 8.33 2.47 -7.38
N ILE A 77 7.46 2.29 -6.39
CA ILE A 77 6.09 1.80 -6.59
C ILE A 77 5.12 2.95 -6.41
N TYR A 78 5.03 3.52 -5.21
CA TYR A 78 4.03 4.54 -4.91
C TYR A 78 4.21 5.83 -5.73
N PHE A 79 5.45 6.28 -5.95
CA PHE A 79 5.76 7.49 -6.76
C PHE A 79 6.09 7.21 -8.23
N SER A 80 5.77 6.02 -8.74
CA SER A 80 5.95 5.71 -10.15
C SER A 80 5.17 6.66 -11.06
N GLU A 81 5.72 6.98 -12.24
CA GLU A 81 5.04 7.82 -13.23
C GLU A 81 3.69 7.25 -13.65
N LYS A 82 3.61 5.91 -13.70
CA LYS A 82 2.38 5.18 -13.99
C LYS A 82 1.27 5.51 -12.97
N ASN A 83 1.59 5.56 -11.68
CA ASN A 83 0.61 5.94 -10.66
C ASN A 83 0.20 7.41 -10.77
N ARG A 84 1.14 8.31 -11.09
CA ARG A 84 0.83 9.74 -11.31
C ARG A 84 -0.17 9.95 -12.45
N ALA A 85 -0.11 9.12 -13.49
CA ALA A 85 -1.05 9.20 -14.61
C ALA A 85 -2.51 8.90 -14.23
N PHE A 86 -2.76 8.16 -13.15
CA PHE A 86 -4.11 7.84 -12.67
C PHE A 86 -4.72 8.92 -11.76
N VAL A 87 -3.91 9.85 -11.23
CA VAL A 87 -4.38 10.91 -10.32
C VAL A 87 -5.51 11.75 -10.91
N PRO A 88 -5.45 12.21 -12.19
CA PRO A 88 -6.56 12.93 -12.80
C PRO A 88 -7.84 12.09 -12.89
N THR A 89 -7.73 10.81 -13.22
CA THR A 89 -8.88 9.90 -13.31
C THR A 89 -9.57 9.71 -11.96
N ILE A 90 -8.78 9.49 -10.89
CA ILE A 90 -9.31 9.34 -9.52
C ILE A 90 -9.98 10.64 -9.07
N ARG A 91 -9.35 11.80 -9.33
CA ARG A 91 -9.94 13.10 -9.02
C ARG A 91 -11.30 13.26 -9.71
N ASN A 92 -11.37 13.02 -11.01
CA ASN A 92 -12.61 13.15 -11.77
C ASN A 92 -13.71 12.20 -11.23
N CYS A 93 -13.35 10.98 -10.82
CA CYS A 93 -14.30 10.07 -10.19
C CYS A 93 -14.83 10.62 -8.86
N LEU A 94 -13.94 11.09 -7.98
CA LEU A 94 -14.34 11.65 -6.68
C LEU A 94 -15.18 12.92 -6.82
N GLU A 95 -14.81 13.81 -7.75
CA GLU A 95 -15.58 15.01 -8.07
C GLU A 95 -16.97 14.65 -8.59
N GLY A 96 -17.07 13.71 -9.55
CA GLY A 96 -18.36 13.26 -10.08
C GLY A 96 -19.26 12.62 -9.03
N LEU A 97 -18.70 11.78 -8.16
CA LEU A 97 -19.47 11.16 -7.06
C LEU A 97 -19.95 12.21 -6.06
N TYR A 98 -19.10 13.17 -5.73
CA TYR A 98 -19.45 14.26 -4.82
C TYR A 98 -20.56 15.12 -5.41
N GLU A 99 -20.49 15.44 -6.70
CA GLU A 99 -21.55 16.17 -7.40
C GLU A 99 -22.87 15.39 -7.44
N HIS A 100 -22.85 14.10 -7.79
CA HIS A 100 -24.04 13.24 -7.77
C HIS A 100 -24.73 13.29 -6.39
N TYR A 101 -23.99 13.05 -5.31
CA TYR A 101 -24.60 13.02 -3.97
C TYR A 101 -25.06 14.40 -3.47
N THR A 102 -24.35 15.47 -3.78
CA THR A 102 -24.69 16.81 -3.28
C THR A 102 -25.73 17.53 -4.12
N LYS A 103 -25.74 17.33 -5.44
CA LYS A 103 -26.64 18.03 -6.37
C LYS A 103 -27.87 17.22 -6.75
N GLU A 104 -27.73 15.92 -7.01
CA GLU A 104 -28.84 15.08 -7.47
C GLU A 104 -29.59 14.44 -6.30
N GLU A 105 -28.87 13.86 -5.35
CA GLU A 105 -29.44 13.26 -4.12
C GLU A 105 -29.63 14.29 -2.98
N ASN A 106 -29.19 15.54 -3.20
CA ASN A 106 -29.34 16.68 -2.27
C ASN A 106 -28.85 16.40 -0.84
N LEU A 107 -27.78 15.61 -0.71
CA LEU A 107 -27.13 15.35 0.57
C LEU A 107 -26.27 16.55 0.99
N SER A 108 -26.19 16.78 2.30
CA SER A 108 -25.17 17.68 2.85
C SER A 108 -23.76 17.18 2.52
N PRO A 109 -22.76 18.07 2.36
CA PRO A 109 -21.37 17.70 2.09
C PRO A 109 -20.81 16.56 2.95
N GLN A 110 -21.07 16.57 4.26
CA GLN A 110 -20.57 15.52 5.16
C GLN A 110 -21.17 14.14 4.83
N LYS A 111 -22.50 14.07 4.63
CA LYS A 111 -23.18 12.82 4.26
C LYS A 111 -22.74 12.30 2.89
N ALA A 112 -22.41 13.18 1.95
CA ALA A 112 -21.85 12.79 0.67
C ALA A 112 -20.47 12.13 0.83
N ILE A 113 -19.60 12.71 1.66
CA ILE A 113 -18.28 12.12 1.99
C ILE A 113 -18.45 10.76 2.68
N ASP A 114 -19.33 10.68 3.68
CA ASP A 114 -19.59 9.43 4.40
C ASP A 114 -20.09 8.33 3.45
N ALA A 115 -20.95 8.67 2.49
CA ALA A 115 -21.42 7.75 1.46
C ALA A 115 -20.28 7.30 0.54
N ILE A 116 -19.46 8.23 0.03
CA ILE A 116 -18.36 7.94 -0.90
C ILE A 116 -17.32 7.02 -0.28
N ILE A 117 -16.95 7.23 1.00
CA ILE A 117 -15.95 6.41 1.70
C ILE A 117 -16.40 4.95 1.85
N LEU A 118 -17.72 4.72 1.86
CA LEU A 118 -18.30 3.37 1.98
C LEU A 118 -18.47 2.66 0.64
N LEU A 119 -18.17 3.32 -0.49
CA LEU A 119 -18.28 2.70 -1.81
C LEU A 119 -17.09 1.79 -2.10
N THR A 120 -17.38 0.66 -2.73
CA THR A 120 -16.39 -0.07 -3.52
C THR A 120 -16.16 0.61 -4.86
N ASP A 121 -14.99 0.41 -5.47
CA ASP A 121 -14.66 0.93 -6.81
C ASP A 121 -15.73 0.57 -7.86
N ARG A 122 -16.28 -0.65 -7.77
CA ARG A 122 -17.35 -1.08 -8.68
C ARG A 122 -18.61 -0.24 -8.52
N GLN A 123 -19.04 0.03 -7.29
CA GLN A 123 -20.25 0.83 -7.05
C GLN A 123 -20.04 2.27 -7.50
N ALA A 124 -18.86 2.85 -7.22
CA ALA A 124 -18.47 4.16 -7.69
C ALA A 124 -18.60 4.27 -9.22
N LEU A 125 -18.06 3.30 -9.96
CA LEU A 125 -18.15 3.29 -11.42
C LEU A 125 -19.58 3.09 -11.94
N GLU A 126 -20.42 2.31 -11.26
CA GLU A 126 -21.83 2.14 -11.68
C GLU A 126 -22.66 3.41 -11.48
N ILE A 127 -22.34 4.23 -10.49
CA ILE A 127 -22.97 5.54 -10.30
C ILE A 127 -22.58 6.51 -11.42
N LEU A 128 -21.27 6.57 -11.74
CA LEU A 128 -20.72 7.51 -12.74
C LEU A 128 -21.05 7.15 -14.21
N LYS A 129 -21.58 5.94 -14.47
CA LYS A 129 -21.99 5.50 -15.81
C LYS A 129 -23.41 5.93 -16.19
N LYS A 130 -24.19 6.42 -15.23
CA LYS A 130 -25.55 6.92 -15.44
C LYS A 130 -25.53 8.34 -16.02
#